data_AF-A0A970P7Q4-F1
#
_entry.id   AF-A0A970P7Q4-F1
#
_cell.length_a   1.000
_cell.length_b   1.000
_cell.length_c   1.000
_cell.angle_alpha   90.00
_cell.angle_beta   90.00
_cell.angle_gamma   90.00
#
_symmetry.space_group_name_H-M   'P 1'
#
loop_
_entity.id
_entity.type
_entity.pdbx_description
1 polymer ?
#
loop_
_entity_poly.entity_id
_entity_poly.type
_entity_poly.pdbx_seq_one_letter_code
_entity_poly.pdbx_strand_id
1 'polypeptide(L)'
;MYDRLLMMLALMLVCAAAHAGGNLLHNGGFEEPLAADGSIPGWTANKALQQQSLTLDDHAYTGDKAVCILSTVPTDGNSVLSQDVAIEPGADYQLNLAATRDSFVYGTLFRVSLLKDGEAAGRQDISFRSNNTWRPLTLAFNSGEADTARVELQTPNRGDWRITVGRRLWVDDVTLVKIDHERNITIPGDGATAAADVDVTEPGTYHLWARVNCAEPTRFTIAVGDDEPRVFRAYTTGTEYWLRPVIPELVIAEGRQRIAVQAFDDGARIEEVVMTIDPFWQPEGYQPFMTPEEALAAQRERGFDPIERGSVQLTLTGADDLPAGRRGVSQGLPFPRGTVAEPVNLRAADGRPVQADVLNRWADGSVKWALVSTFAEPGETITLEYGSAIPAPADNPAFSVERERGGVSVDTGALRFSVPAQGPALIEGLTDGERAVESIVGVVNDSFLTSGEREVEVEQAGPVRTAIRIAGPHVNEAGEKLMDYVVRIFAYAGESHLRVEHSFVQHDDIISVDLDSLVLRMETPVQSAVLEGTEVATAAGEATLTASLASEGSS
;
A
#
# COMPACT_ATOMS: atom_id res chain seq x y z
N MET A 1 18.10 -7.19 -36.94
CA MET A 1 18.72 -6.57 -35.74
C MET A 1 17.56 -6.21 -34.83
N TYR A 2 17.55 -6.75 -33.60
CA TYR A 2 16.40 -7.04 -32.73
C TYR A 2 15.64 -8.32 -33.08
N ASP A 3 16.38 -9.41 -32.90
CA ASP A 3 15.87 -10.73 -32.58
C ASP A 3 16.83 -11.26 -31.51
N ARG A 4 16.32 -11.87 -30.43
CA ARG A 4 16.99 -12.25 -29.16
C ARG A 4 16.93 -11.22 -28.01
N LEU A 5 15.79 -11.15 -27.33
CA LEU A 5 15.78 -11.20 -25.87
C LEU A 5 14.82 -12.32 -25.48
N LEU A 6 15.37 -13.53 -25.55
CA LEU A 6 14.70 -14.75 -25.13
C LEU A 6 14.47 -14.60 -23.63
N MET A 7 13.21 -14.36 -23.27
CA MET A 7 12.65 -14.58 -21.95
C MET A 7 13.13 -15.97 -21.52
N MET A 8 14.02 -16.02 -20.53
CA MET A 8 14.47 -17.25 -19.88
C MET A 8 13.26 -17.81 -19.14
N LEU A 9 12.36 -18.45 -19.88
CA LEU A 9 11.52 -19.51 -19.36
C LEU A 9 12.48 -20.60 -18.91
N ALA A 10 12.88 -20.54 -17.64
CA ALA A 10 13.14 -21.76 -16.90
C ALA A 10 11.79 -22.49 -16.83
N LEU A 11 11.48 -23.23 -17.89
CA LEU A 11 10.60 -24.38 -17.86
C LEU A 11 11.32 -25.40 -16.95
N MET A 12 11.36 -25.13 -15.64
CA MET A 12 11.69 -26.18 -14.69
C MET A 12 10.56 -27.19 -14.83
N LEU A 13 10.93 -28.43 -15.16
CA LEU A 13 10.10 -29.58 -14.81
C LEU A 13 9.79 -29.44 -13.32
N VAL A 14 8.62 -28.91 -13.00
CA VAL A 14 7.96 -29.17 -11.73
C VAL A 14 7.45 -30.59 -11.87
N CYS A 15 8.35 -31.56 -11.70
CA CYS A 15 7.95 -32.90 -11.31
C CYS A 15 7.12 -32.73 -10.04
N ALA A 16 5.96 -33.37 -9.98
CA ALA A 16 5.11 -33.43 -8.81
C ALA A 16 5.97 -33.67 -7.56
N ALA A 17 6.19 -32.61 -6.79
CA ALA A 17 6.95 -32.69 -5.56
C ALA A 17 6.11 -33.54 -4.61
N ALA A 18 6.63 -34.72 -4.28
CA ALA A 18 6.09 -35.52 -3.19
C ALA A 18 6.36 -34.75 -1.89
N HIS A 19 5.45 -33.85 -1.53
CA HIS A 19 5.52 -33.06 -0.31
C HIS A 19 5.66 -34.03 0.87
N ALA A 20 6.73 -33.91 1.64
CA ALA A 20 7.05 -34.85 2.72
C ALA A 20 6.13 -34.71 3.96
N GLY A 21 5.02 -33.97 3.84
CA GLY A 21 3.85 -33.97 4.74
C GLY A 21 2.57 -34.57 4.14
N GLY A 22 2.59 -34.95 2.85
CA GLY A 22 1.42 -35.40 2.08
C GLY A 22 0.43 -34.26 1.80
N ASN A 23 -0.06 -34.15 0.57
CA ASN A 23 -1.19 -33.26 0.30
C ASN A 23 -2.40 -33.75 1.12
N LEU A 24 -2.93 -32.90 2.01
CA LEU A 24 -4.11 -33.23 2.81
C LEU A 24 -5.38 -33.31 1.96
N LEU A 25 -5.38 -32.67 0.78
CA LEU A 25 -6.48 -32.70 -0.16
C LEU A 25 -6.45 -34.00 -0.98
N HIS A 26 -7.61 -34.64 -1.07
CA HIS A 26 -7.86 -35.71 -2.03
C HIS A 26 -8.01 -35.11 -3.43
N ASN A 27 -7.30 -35.70 -4.40
CA ASN A 27 -7.43 -35.37 -5.83
C ASN A 27 -7.23 -33.87 -6.15
N GLY A 28 -6.25 -33.24 -5.51
CA GLY A 28 -5.95 -31.82 -5.72
C GLY A 28 -5.32 -31.47 -7.08
N GLY A 29 -4.69 -32.45 -7.74
CA GLY A 29 -4.24 -32.35 -9.14
C GLY A 29 -5.27 -32.82 -10.16
N PHE A 30 -6.48 -33.17 -9.74
CA PHE A 30 -7.61 -33.50 -10.62
C PHE A 30 -7.41 -34.63 -11.66
N GLU A 31 -6.48 -35.55 -11.38
CA GLU A 31 -6.16 -36.68 -12.27
C GLU A 31 -7.15 -37.85 -12.17
N GLU A 32 -7.91 -37.95 -11.07
CA GLU A 32 -8.93 -38.99 -10.96
C GLU A 32 -10.14 -38.69 -11.86
N PRO A 33 -10.66 -39.69 -12.61
CA PRO A 33 -11.80 -39.49 -13.49
C PRO A 33 -13.05 -39.10 -12.69
N LEU A 34 -13.94 -38.34 -13.34
CA LEU A 34 -15.24 -37.96 -12.77
C LEU A 34 -16.00 -39.19 -12.25
N ALA A 35 -16.66 -39.01 -11.11
CA ALA A 35 -17.59 -40.01 -10.58
C ALA A 35 -18.80 -40.20 -11.52
N ALA A 36 -19.57 -41.27 -11.31
CA ALA A 36 -20.69 -41.62 -12.18
C ALA A 36 -21.80 -40.53 -12.24
N ASP A 37 -21.88 -39.66 -11.22
CA ASP A 37 -22.80 -38.52 -11.16
C ASP A 37 -22.20 -37.23 -11.74
N GLY A 38 -20.98 -37.29 -12.29
CA GLY A 38 -20.25 -36.15 -12.85
C GLY A 38 -19.50 -35.31 -11.82
N SER A 39 -19.49 -35.69 -10.54
CA SER A 39 -18.72 -34.97 -9.51
C SER A 39 -17.21 -35.26 -9.60
N ILE A 40 -16.42 -34.31 -9.12
CA ILE A 40 -14.96 -34.44 -8.99
C ILE A 40 -14.69 -35.21 -7.68
N PRO A 41 -14.02 -36.38 -7.71
CA PRO A 41 -13.72 -37.14 -6.51
C PRO A 41 -13.05 -36.28 -5.43
N GLY A 42 -13.56 -36.32 -4.20
CA GLY A 42 -13.04 -35.54 -3.06
C GLY A 42 -13.56 -34.11 -2.96
N TRP A 43 -14.22 -33.57 -3.98
CA TRP A 43 -14.64 -32.18 -4.02
C TRP A 43 -16.17 -32.02 -4.09
N THR A 44 -16.69 -30.99 -3.42
CA THR A 44 -18.10 -30.65 -3.36
C THR A 44 -18.39 -29.38 -4.15
N ALA A 45 -19.29 -29.47 -5.13
CA ALA A 45 -19.81 -28.31 -5.85
C ALA A 45 -21.02 -27.72 -5.12
N ASN A 46 -20.99 -26.42 -4.84
CA ASN A 46 -22.16 -25.73 -4.27
C ASN A 46 -23.32 -25.60 -5.29
N LYS A 47 -24.51 -25.20 -4.82
CA LYS A 47 -25.71 -25.07 -5.68
C LYS A 47 -25.52 -24.16 -6.90
N ALA A 48 -24.65 -23.14 -6.79
CA ALA A 48 -24.34 -22.24 -7.89
C ALA A 48 -23.44 -22.93 -8.93
N LEU A 49 -22.41 -23.65 -8.49
CA LEU A 49 -21.50 -24.39 -9.37
C LEU A 49 -22.19 -25.56 -10.08
N GLN A 50 -23.16 -26.21 -9.44
CA GLN A 50 -23.97 -27.27 -10.06
C GLN A 50 -24.80 -26.81 -11.27
N GLN A 51 -24.99 -25.49 -11.44
CA GLN A 51 -25.65 -24.89 -12.61
C GLN A 51 -24.66 -24.55 -13.74
N GLN A 52 -23.36 -24.65 -13.48
CA GLN A 52 -22.29 -24.38 -14.43
C GLN A 52 -21.78 -25.67 -15.07
N SER A 53 -20.87 -25.55 -16.03
CA SER A 53 -20.16 -26.70 -16.59
C SER A 53 -18.85 -26.91 -15.84
N LEU A 54 -18.72 -28.09 -15.21
CA LEU A 54 -17.53 -28.55 -14.49
C LEU A 54 -16.95 -29.75 -15.24
N THR A 55 -15.70 -29.66 -15.67
CA THR A 55 -15.04 -30.71 -16.48
C THR A 55 -13.59 -30.92 -16.06
N LEU A 56 -13.03 -32.09 -16.39
CA LEU A 56 -11.58 -32.32 -16.40
C LEU A 56 -11.05 -32.05 -17.82
N ASP A 57 -10.15 -31.10 -17.95
CA ASP A 57 -9.62 -30.59 -19.23
C ASP A 57 -8.14 -30.98 -19.38
N ASP A 58 -7.68 -31.18 -20.62
CA ASP A 58 -6.28 -31.50 -20.94
C ASP A 58 -5.37 -30.25 -20.87
N HIS A 59 -5.94 -29.07 -20.72
CA HIS A 59 -5.21 -27.85 -20.41
C HIS A 59 -4.74 -27.87 -18.95
N ALA A 60 -3.74 -28.69 -18.63
CA ALA A 60 -3.19 -28.87 -17.29
C ALA A 60 -1.95 -28.00 -17.04
N TYR A 61 -1.68 -27.69 -15.77
CA TYR A 61 -0.43 -27.08 -15.32
C TYR A 61 0.60 -28.16 -15.01
N THR A 62 0.18 -29.22 -14.34
CA THR A 62 0.94 -30.43 -14.01
C THR A 62 0.12 -31.66 -14.37
N GLY A 63 0.78 -32.80 -14.63
CA GLY A 63 0.06 -34.01 -14.99
C GLY A 63 -0.69 -33.90 -16.33
N ASP A 64 -1.83 -34.58 -16.44
CA ASP A 64 -2.62 -34.68 -17.66
C ASP A 64 -3.95 -33.89 -17.57
N LYS A 65 -4.43 -33.55 -16.36
CA LYS A 65 -5.75 -32.95 -16.16
C LYS A 65 -5.71 -31.72 -15.26
N ALA A 66 -6.59 -30.76 -15.58
CA ALA A 66 -6.97 -29.68 -14.66
C ALA A 66 -8.49 -29.61 -14.53
N VAL A 67 -8.99 -29.09 -13.40
CA VAL A 67 -10.41 -28.77 -13.29
C VAL A 67 -10.73 -27.49 -14.06
N CYS A 68 -11.74 -27.55 -14.92
CA CYS A 68 -12.25 -26.40 -15.66
C CYS A 68 -13.68 -26.08 -15.20
N ILE A 69 -13.88 -24.83 -14.77
CA ILE A 69 -15.20 -24.26 -14.50
C ILE A 69 -15.55 -23.30 -15.65
N LEU A 70 -16.52 -23.69 -16.46
CA LEU A 70 -17.13 -22.83 -17.48
C LEU A 70 -18.42 -22.24 -16.93
N SER A 71 -18.44 -20.92 -16.75
CA SER A 71 -19.64 -20.22 -16.32
C SER A 71 -20.64 -20.12 -17.47
N THR A 72 -21.77 -20.81 -17.39
CA THR A 72 -22.79 -20.91 -18.44
C THR A 72 -24.00 -20.02 -18.19
N VAL A 73 -24.34 -19.80 -16.91
CA VAL A 73 -25.52 -19.01 -16.51
C VAL A 73 -25.22 -18.16 -15.27
N PRO A 74 -25.85 -16.97 -15.14
CA PRO A 74 -25.85 -16.22 -13.89
C PRO A 74 -26.45 -17.02 -12.73
N THR A 75 -25.96 -16.81 -11.51
CA THR A 75 -26.54 -17.38 -10.28
C THR A 75 -26.55 -16.38 -9.12
N ASP A 76 -27.42 -16.60 -8.12
CA ASP A 76 -27.59 -15.69 -6.97
C ASP A 76 -26.36 -15.58 -6.03
N GLY A 77 -25.33 -16.41 -6.24
CA GLY A 77 -24.10 -16.44 -5.46
C GLY A 77 -22.89 -16.78 -6.31
N ASN A 78 -21.74 -17.03 -5.68
CA ASN A 78 -20.53 -17.47 -6.39
C ASN A 78 -20.57 -18.99 -6.58
N SER A 79 -20.06 -19.47 -7.72
CA SER A 79 -19.73 -20.88 -7.90
C SER A 79 -18.49 -21.24 -7.08
N VAL A 80 -18.63 -22.27 -6.24
CA VAL A 80 -17.57 -22.74 -5.35
C VAL A 80 -17.42 -24.25 -5.51
N LEU A 81 -16.19 -24.69 -5.78
CA LEU A 81 -15.76 -26.08 -5.61
C LEU A 81 -14.95 -26.13 -4.31
N SER A 82 -15.32 -26.99 -3.38
CA SER A 82 -14.68 -27.02 -2.05
C SER A 82 -14.35 -28.41 -1.54
N GLN A 83 -13.38 -28.50 -0.65
CA GLN A 83 -13.06 -29.71 0.08
C GLN A 83 -12.73 -29.36 1.54
N ASP A 84 -13.32 -30.11 2.46
CA ASP A 84 -13.08 -29.98 3.89
C ASP A 84 -12.06 -31.03 4.31
N VAL A 85 -11.02 -30.62 5.03
CA VAL A 85 -9.99 -31.51 5.56
C VAL A 85 -9.71 -31.20 7.02
N ALA A 86 -9.42 -32.25 7.79
CA ALA A 86 -9.03 -32.12 9.18
C ALA A 86 -7.64 -31.45 9.26
N ILE A 87 -7.50 -30.50 10.18
CA ILE A 87 -6.25 -29.80 10.48
C ILE A 87 -6.00 -29.82 11.98
N GLU A 88 -4.76 -29.58 12.38
CA GLU A 88 -4.36 -29.44 13.77
C GLU A 88 -4.54 -27.98 14.22
N PRO A 89 -5.22 -27.73 15.35
CA PRO A 89 -5.28 -26.40 15.95
C PRO A 89 -3.88 -25.85 16.29
N GLY A 90 -3.68 -24.56 16.04
CA GLY A 90 -2.46 -23.80 16.32
C GLY A 90 -1.31 -24.04 15.33
N ALA A 91 -1.48 -24.92 14.34
CA ALA A 91 -0.47 -25.24 13.35
C ALA A 91 -0.54 -24.32 12.13
N ASP A 92 0.62 -24.14 11.48
CA ASP A 92 0.74 -23.38 10.24
C ASP A 92 0.58 -24.30 9.02
N TYR A 93 -0.06 -23.77 8.00
CA TYR A 93 -0.41 -24.47 6.78
C TYR A 93 -0.13 -23.60 5.56
N GLN A 94 0.08 -24.26 4.43
CA GLN A 94 0.25 -23.61 3.15
C GLN A 94 -0.66 -24.27 2.12
N LEU A 95 -1.49 -23.45 1.49
CA LEU A 95 -2.24 -23.79 0.29
C LEU A 95 -1.44 -23.33 -0.93
N ASN A 96 -1.09 -24.26 -1.82
CA ASN A 96 -0.57 -23.95 -3.15
C ASN A 96 -1.60 -24.35 -4.20
N LEU A 97 -1.65 -23.60 -5.29
CA LEU A 97 -2.38 -23.98 -6.51
C LEU A 97 -1.86 -23.20 -7.71
N ALA A 98 -2.10 -23.72 -8.90
CA ALA A 98 -1.97 -22.97 -10.14
C ALA A 98 -3.36 -22.60 -10.66
N ALA A 99 -3.49 -21.43 -11.26
CA ALA A 99 -4.72 -21.02 -11.94
C ALA A 99 -4.45 -20.30 -13.26
N THR A 100 -5.34 -20.46 -14.22
CA THR A 100 -5.39 -19.66 -15.46
C THR A 100 -6.83 -19.39 -15.86
N ARG A 101 -7.06 -18.31 -16.63
CA ARG A 101 -8.36 -17.96 -17.20
C ARG A 101 -8.20 -17.52 -18.65
N ASP A 102 -9.28 -17.61 -19.42
CA ASP A 102 -9.35 -17.12 -20.79
C ASP A 102 -9.65 -15.61 -20.90
N SER A 103 -9.88 -14.96 -19.77
CA SER A 103 -10.34 -13.59 -19.66
C SER A 103 -10.14 -13.03 -18.25
N PHE A 104 -10.12 -11.71 -18.16
CA PHE A 104 -10.15 -11.00 -16.89
C PHE A 104 -11.54 -11.10 -16.25
N VAL A 105 -11.62 -11.66 -15.03
CA VAL A 105 -12.86 -11.77 -14.26
C VAL A 105 -12.61 -11.32 -12.82
N TYR A 106 -13.15 -10.14 -12.48
CA TYR A 106 -13.06 -9.58 -11.14
C TYR A 106 -13.78 -10.48 -10.12
N GLY A 107 -13.20 -10.61 -8.92
CA GLY A 107 -13.78 -11.40 -7.82
C GLY A 107 -13.47 -12.90 -7.86
N THR A 108 -12.63 -13.35 -8.80
CA THR A 108 -12.05 -14.70 -8.74
C THR A 108 -11.10 -14.77 -7.55
N LEU A 109 -11.37 -15.68 -6.62
CA LEU A 109 -10.58 -15.83 -5.40
C LEU A 109 -10.49 -17.29 -4.99
N PHE A 110 -9.42 -17.61 -4.27
CA PHE A 110 -9.23 -18.90 -3.63
C PHE A 110 -9.16 -18.64 -2.13
N ARG A 111 -9.84 -19.50 -1.37
CA ARG A 111 -10.09 -19.27 0.05
C ARG A 111 -9.77 -20.50 0.86
N VAL A 112 -9.29 -20.28 2.08
CA VAL A 112 -9.36 -21.24 3.16
C VAL A 112 -10.28 -20.69 4.24
N SER A 113 -11.43 -21.33 4.43
CA SER A 113 -12.32 -21.08 5.57
C SER A 113 -11.91 -21.98 6.72
N LEU A 114 -11.60 -21.39 7.87
CA LEU A 114 -11.21 -22.10 9.09
C LEU A 114 -12.45 -22.35 9.94
N LEU A 115 -12.70 -23.60 10.29
CA LEU A 115 -13.86 -24.03 11.04
C LEU A 115 -13.44 -24.69 12.35
N LYS A 116 -14.16 -24.38 13.43
CA LYS A 116 -14.06 -25.04 14.73
C LYS A 116 -15.38 -25.74 15.02
N ASP A 117 -15.36 -27.08 15.11
CA ASP A 117 -16.56 -27.89 15.36
C ASP A 117 -17.70 -27.59 14.35
N GLY A 118 -17.34 -27.21 13.11
CA GLY A 118 -18.26 -26.85 12.02
C GLY A 118 -18.70 -25.37 11.99
N GLU A 119 -18.32 -24.56 12.97
CA GLU A 119 -18.61 -23.12 13.00
C GLU A 119 -17.43 -22.29 12.48
N ALA A 120 -17.70 -21.12 11.90
CA ALA A 120 -16.67 -20.28 11.32
C ALA A 120 -15.76 -19.66 12.40
N ALA A 121 -14.46 -19.95 12.33
CA ALA A 121 -13.43 -19.43 13.24
C ALA A 121 -12.53 -18.39 12.56
N GLY A 122 -12.38 -18.44 11.24
CA GLY A 122 -11.55 -17.50 10.50
C GLY A 122 -11.61 -17.76 8.99
N ARG A 123 -10.92 -16.93 8.22
CA ARG A 123 -10.73 -17.15 6.79
C ARG A 123 -9.49 -16.44 6.28
N GLN A 124 -8.90 -17.00 5.23
CA GLN A 124 -7.81 -16.38 4.49
C GLN A 124 -8.10 -16.50 2.98
N ASP A 125 -7.89 -15.42 2.23
CA ASP A 125 -8.22 -15.34 0.81
C ASP A 125 -7.01 -14.90 -0.02
N ILE A 126 -6.88 -15.43 -1.24
CA ILE A 126 -5.99 -14.91 -2.28
C ILE A 126 -6.80 -14.59 -3.53
N SER A 127 -6.69 -13.34 -4.00
CA SER A 127 -7.35 -12.90 -5.23
C SER A 127 -6.55 -13.32 -6.46
N PHE A 128 -7.24 -13.72 -7.51
CA PHE A 128 -6.60 -14.14 -8.76
C PHE A 128 -7.00 -13.25 -9.92
N ARG A 129 -5.98 -12.76 -10.65
CA ARG A 129 -6.12 -12.02 -11.90
C ARG A 129 -5.16 -12.62 -12.93
N SER A 130 -5.70 -13.13 -14.03
CA SER A 130 -4.94 -13.74 -15.12
C SER A 130 -4.85 -12.82 -16.34
N ASN A 131 -3.82 -13.04 -17.14
CA ASN A 131 -3.59 -12.50 -18.49
C ASN A 131 -3.47 -13.65 -19.52
N ASN A 132 -4.23 -14.74 -19.34
CA ASN A 132 -4.23 -15.95 -20.18
C ASN A 132 -2.96 -16.82 -20.05
N THR A 133 -2.28 -16.77 -18.91
CA THR A 133 -1.20 -17.69 -18.56
C THR A 133 -1.44 -18.30 -17.19
N TRP A 134 -0.95 -19.53 -17.01
CA TRP A 134 -0.85 -20.17 -15.70
C TRP A 134 -0.05 -19.31 -14.75
N ARG A 135 -0.58 -19.14 -13.53
CA ARG A 135 0.14 -18.51 -12.43
C ARG A 135 0.06 -19.41 -11.20
N PRO A 136 1.20 -19.73 -10.58
CA PRO A 136 1.20 -20.32 -9.26
C PRO A 136 0.76 -19.27 -8.22
N LEU A 137 0.08 -19.74 -7.19
CA LEU A 137 -0.47 -18.97 -6.09
C LEU A 137 -0.19 -19.74 -4.80
N THR A 138 0.24 -19.01 -3.78
CA THR A 138 0.55 -19.55 -2.46
C THR A 138 -0.16 -18.73 -1.39
N LEU A 139 -0.76 -19.42 -0.44
CA LEU A 139 -1.46 -18.83 0.69
C LEU A 139 -1.07 -19.58 1.97
N ALA A 140 -0.22 -18.96 2.78
CA ALA A 140 0.10 -19.45 4.12
C ALA A 140 -0.93 -18.92 5.15
N PHE A 141 -1.21 -19.70 6.19
CA PHE A 141 -2.10 -19.31 7.29
C PHE A 141 -1.85 -20.15 8.56
N ASN A 142 -2.14 -19.57 9.72
CA ASN A 142 -2.21 -20.30 10.99
C ASN A 142 -3.66 -20.77 11.23
N SER A 143 -3.84 -22.01 11.70
CA SER A 143 -5.18 -22.57 11.95
C SER A 143 -5.89 -21.96 13.16
N GLY A 144 -5.18 -21.27 14.06
CA GLY A 144 -5.76 -20.74 15.29
C GLY A 144 -6.40 -21.86 16.11
N GLU A 145 -7.67 -21.73 16.47
CA GLU A 145 -8.39 -22.78 17.20
C GLU A 145 -9.07 -23.81 16.27
N ALA A 146 -9.02 -23.62 14.95
CA ALA A 146 -9.76 -24.44 13.99
C ALA A 146 -9.23 -25.88 13.91
N ASP A 147 -10.16 -26.82 13.72
CA ASP A 147 -9.88 -28.25 13.51
C ASP A 147 -10.22 -28.73 12.10
N THR A 148 -10.82 -27.86 11.27
CA THR A 148 -11.13 -28.13 9.87
C THR A 148 -10.76 -26.94 8.99
N ALA A 149 -10.06 -27.20 7.88
CA ALA A 149 -9.87 -26.26 6.79
C ALA A 149 -10.81 -26.62 5.64
N ARG A 150 -11.62 -25.66 5.20
CA ARG A 150 -12.39 -25.75 3.96
C ARG A 150 -11.65 -24.97 2.88
N VAL A 151 -11.05 -25.68 1.93
CA VAL A 151 -10.44 -25.09 0.74
C VAL A 151 -11.53 -24.81 -0.28
N GLU A 152 -11.60 -23.59 -0.81
CA GLU A 152 -12.67 -23.12 -1.69
C GLU A 152 -12.07 -22.49 -2.96
N LEU A 153 -12.39 -23.08 -4.12
CA LEU A 153 -12.08 -22.56 -5.43
C LEU A 153 -13.28 -21.78 -5.94
N GLN A 154 -13.21 -20.45 -5.86
CA GLN A 154 -14.35 -19.58 -6.11
C GLN A 154 -14.21 -18.81 -7.44
N THR A 155 -15.25 -18.92 -8.27
CA THR A 155 -15.46 -17.99 -9.39
C THR A 155 -16.79 -17.24 -9.21
N PRO A 156 -16.80 -15.92 -9.40
CA PRO A 156 -18.05 -15.16 -9.39
C PRO A 156 -18.81 -15.40 -10.67
N ASN A 157 -20.14 -15.41 -10.56
CA ASN A 157 -21.04 -15.65 -11.68
C ASN A 157 -22.43 -15.03 -11.41
N ARG A 158 -22.47 -13.87 -10.73
CA ARG A 158 -23.73 -13.19 -10.39
C ARG A 158 -24.48 -12.54 -11.56
N GLY A 159 -23.86 -12.47 -12.73
CA GLY A 159 -24.45 -11.83 -13.92
C GLY A 159 -24.42 -10.30 -13.90
N ASP A 160 -24.11 -9.71 -12.75
CA ASP A 160 -23.70 -8.31 -12.66
C ASP A 160 -22.37 -8.18 -13.41
N TRP A 161 -22.35 -7.35 -14.45
CA TRP A 161 -21.27 -7.19 -15.42
C TRP A 161 -21.14 -8.37 -16.42
N ARG A 162 -21.16 -8.07 -17.72
CA ARG A 162 -21.13 -9.02 -18.88
C ARG A 162 -19.84 -9.86 -19.01
N ILE A 163 -19.14 -10.13 -17.91
CA ILE A 163 -17.73 -10.53 -17.91
C ILE A 163 -17.55 -12.00 -17.51
N THR A 164 -18.52 -12.63 -16.83
CA THR A 164 -18.37 -14.01 -16.30
C THR A 164 -18.96 -15.09 -17.20
N VAL A 165 -20.14 -14.90 -17.78
CA VAL A 165 -20.80 -15.92 -18.62
C VAL A 165 -20.03 -16.16 -19.92
N GLY A 166 -19.81 -17.43 -20.25
CA GLY A 166 -19.01 -17.90 -21.36
C GLY A 166 -17.51 -17.98 -21.09
N ARG A 167 -17.06 -17.68 -19.86
CA ARG A 167 -15.63 -17.67 -19.49
C ARG A 167 -15.23 -18.91 -18.71
N ARG A 168 -13.97 -19.30 -18.89
CA ARG A 168 -13.37 -20.45 -18.22
C ARG A 168 -12.37 -20.05 -17.15
N LEU A 169 -12.36 -20.83 -16.09
CA LEU A 169 -11.32 -20.87 -15.06
C LEU A 169 -10.78 -22.29 -14.99
N TRP A 170 -9.47 -22.42 -15.18
CA TRP A 170 -8.75 -23.66 -14.92
C TRP A 170 -7.97 -23.53 -13.62
N VAL A 171 -8.01 -24.57 -12.80
CA VAL A 171 -7.27 -24.69 -11.55
C VAL A 171 -6.61 -26.06 -11.51
N ASP A 172 -5.39 -26.12 -11.01
CA ASP A 172 -4.59 -27.33 -10.95
C ASP A 172 -3.57 -27.27 -9.80
N ASP A 173 -2.93 -28.41 -9.50
CA ASP A 173 -1.91 -28.59 -8.46
C ASP A 173 -2.31 -28.04 -7.08
N VAL A 174 -3.57 -28.28 -6.68
CA VAL A 174 -4.09 -27.78 -5.41
C VAL A 174 -3.57 -28.63 -4.27
N THR A 175 -2.66 -28.07 -3.48
CA THR A 175 -2.06 -28.76 -2.33
C THR A 175 -2.32 -27.99 -1.05
N LEU A 176 -2.77 -28.68 0.00
CA LEU A 176 -2.77 -28.15 1.36
C LEU A 176 -1.80 -28.99 2.19
N VAL A 177 -0.74 -28.36 2.68
CA VAL A 177 0.30 -29.02 3.46
C VAL A 177 0.50 -28.31 4.80
N LYS A 178 0.74 -29.09 5.84
CA LYS A 178 1.17 -28.57 7.14
C LYS A 178 2.61 -28.10 7.00
N ILE A 179 2.90 -26.89 7.47
CA ILE A 179 4.27 -26.38 7.50
C ILE A 179 5.01 -27.03 8.66
N ASP A 180 6.14 -27.66 8.35
CA ASP A 180 7.06 -28.23 9.32
C ASP A 180 8.25 -27.30 9.51
N HIS A 181 8.23 -26.48 10.57
CA HIS A 181 9.32 -25.53 10.82
C HIS A 181 10.66 -26.22 11.17
N GLU A 182 10.67 -27.52 11.50
CA GLU A 182 11.93 -28.27 11.65
C GLU A 182 12.68 -28.41 10.32
N ARG A 183 12.00 -28.17 9.18
CA ARG A 183 12.58 -28.17 7.84
C ARG A 183 13.05 -26.80 7.37
N ASN A 184 12.91 -25.76 8.20
CA ASN A 184 13.53 -24.47 7.91
C ASN A 184 15.03 -24.67 7.68
N ILE A 185 15.54 -24.07 6.61
CA ILE A 185 16.94 -24.21 6.25
C ILE A 185 17.74 -23.26 7.13
N THR A 186 18.54 -23.82 8.03
CA THR A 186 19.39 -23.05 8.94
C THR A 186 20.86 -23.16 8.54
N ILE A 187 21.50 -22.02 8.34
CA ILE A 187 22.89 -21.90 7.91
C ILE A 187 23.65 -21.11 8.99
N PRO A 188 24.62 -21.72 9.69
CA PRO A 188 25.43 -20.99 10.65
C PRO A 188 26.31 -19.96 9.94
N GLY A 189 26.52 -18.82 10.60
CA GLY A 189 27.44 -17.80 10.10
C GLY A 189 28.91 -18.13 10.41
N ASP A 190 29.78 -17.60 9.56
CA ASP A 190 31.23 -17.58 9.67
C ASP A 190 31.72 -16.17 9.32
N GLY A 191 31.85 -15.33 10.36
CA GLY A 191 32.23 -13.93 10.22
C GLY A 191 31.23 -13.14 9.38
N ALA A 192 31.68 -12.60 8.25
CA ALA A 192 30.86 -11.78 7.34
C ALA A 192 30.04 -12.62 6.34
N THR A 193 30.06 -13.95 6.44
CA THR A 193 29.39 -14.86 5.48
C THR A 193 28.58 -15.93 6.19
N ALA A 194 27.57 -16.48 5.53
CA ALA A 194 26.87 -17.70 5.93
C ALA A 194 26.54 -18.47 4.65
N ALA A 195 27.15 -19.65 4.45
CA ALA A 195 26.94 -20.39 3.20
C ALA A 195 26.98 -21.90 3.41
N ALA A 196 26.02 -22.61 2.80
CA ALA A 196 25.92 -24.06 2.85
C ALA A 196 25.37 -24.63 1.54
N ASP A 197 25.73 -25.88 1.26
CA ASP A 197 24.99 -26.73 0.33
C ASP A 197 23.90 -27.45 1.12
N VAL A 198 22.65 -27.29 0.68
CA VAL A 198 21.47 -27.77 1.38
C VAL A 198 20.66 -28.64 0.44
N ASP A 199 20.22 -29.81 0.90
CA ASP A 199 19.26 -30.63 0.17
C ASP A 199 17.84 -30.14 0.49
N VAL A 200 17.27 -29.38 -0.45
CA VAL A 200 15.94 -28.79 -0.32
C VAL A 200 14.90 -29.85 -0.65
N THR A 201 14.06 -30.19 0.33
CA THR A 201 13.04 -31.23 0.17
C THR A 201 11.70 -30.69 -0.32
N GLU A 202 11.46 -29.39 -0.16
CA GLU A 202 10.21 -28.74 -0.55
C GLU A 202 10.54 -27.54 -1.44
N PRO A 203 10.23 -27.59 -2.74
CA PRO A 203 10.39 -26.44 -3.61
C PRO A 203 9.35 -25.37 -3.26
N GLY A 204 9.70 -24.10 -3.42
CA GLY A 204 8.74 -23.02 -3.19
C GLY A 204 9.37 -21.67 -2.91
N THR A 205 8.54 -20.71 -2.52
CA THR A 205 8.97 -19.39 -2.07
C THR A 205 9.47 -19.47 -0.63
N TYR A 206 10.74 -19.14 -0.42
CA TYR A 206 11.33 -19.01 0.91
C TYR A 206 11.53 -17.54 1.31
N HIS A 207 11.39 -17.29 2.60
CA HIS A 207 11.60 -16.02 3.28
C HIS A 207 12.86 -16.08 4.13
N LEU A 208 13.67 -15.03 4.04
CA LEU A 208 14.95 -14.92 4.73
C LEU A 208 14.78 -14.27 6.11
N TRP A 209 15.41 -14.87 7.10
CA TRP A 209 15.79 -14.25 8.37
C TRP A 209 17.31 -14.34 8.53
N ALA A 210 17.96 -13.26 8.94
CA ALA A 210 19.39 -13.24 9.22
C ALA A 210 19.65 -12.65 10.61
N ARG A 211 20.26 -13.42 11.51
CA ARG A 211 20.75 -12.90 12.79
C ARG A 211 22.11 -12.26 12.56
N VAL A 212 22.18 -10.95 12.74
CA VAL A 212 23.35 -10.16 12.37
C VAL A 212 23.76 -9.19 13.48
N ASN A 213 25.03 -8.81 13.47
CA ASN A 213 25.58 -7.74 14.30
C ASN A 213 26.43 -6.83 13.40
N CYS A 214 26.02 -5.57 13.25
CA CYS A 214 26.67 -4.61 12.36
C CYS A 214 27.20 -3.42 13.17
N ALA A 215 28.48 -3.06 13.00
CA ALA A 215 29.03 -1.85 13.62
C ALA A 215 28.46 -0.57 12.99
N GLU A 216 28.25 -0.58 11.67
CA GLU A 216 27.70 0.50 10.86
C GLU A 216 26.60 -0.04 9.92
N PRO A 217 25.72 0.82 9.36
CA PRO A 217 24.74 0.38 8.38
C PRO A 217 25.44 -0.22 7.15
N THR A 218 25.00 -1.41 6.74
CA THR A 218 25.65 -2.16 5.66
C THR A 218 24.64 -2.81 4.71
N ARG A 219 25.18 -3.44 3.67
CA ARG A 219 24.47 -4.25 2.69
C ARG A 219 24.92 -5.69 2.79
N PHE A 220 24.02 -6.58 2.40
CA PHE A 220 24.27 -8.00 2.26
C PHE A 220 23.83 -8.45 0.87
N THR A 221 24.45 -9.51 0.36
CA THR A 221 23.93 -10.30 -0.75
C THR A 221 23.34 -11.60 -0.24
N ILE A 222 22.33 -12.13 -0.94
CA ILE A 222 21.93 -13.53 -0.88
C ILE A 222 21.93 -14.12 -2.30
N ALA A 223 22.54 -15.29 -2.47
CA ALA A 223 22.55 -16.07 -3.69
C ALA A 223 22.01 -17.49 -3.42
N VAL A 224 21.24 -18.03 -4.36
CA VAL A 224 20.71 -19.40 -4.34
C VAL A 224 21.10 -20.06 -5.65
N GLY A 225 21.87 -21.15 -5.59
CA GLY A 225 22.42 -21.82 -6.77
C GLY A 225 23.24 -20.87 -7.63
N ASP A 226 22.92 -20.83 -8.92
CA ASP A 226 23.54 -19.96 -9.93
C ASP A 226 22.76 -18.65 -10.17
N ASP A 227 21.75 -18.35 -9.35
CA ASP A 227 20.94 -17.13 -9.50
C ASP A 227 21.76 -15.86 -9.24
N GLU A 228 21.35 -14.75 -9.88
CA GLU A 228 21.95 -13.46 -9.60
C GLU A 228 21.76 -13.06 -8.12
N PRO A 229 22.84 -12.65 -7.42
CA PRO A 229 22.74 -12.28 -6.01
C PRO A 229 21.81 -11.09 -5.79
N ARG A 230 20.89 -11.24 -4.83
CA ARG A 230 19.98 -10.16 -4.42
C ARG A 230 20.58 -9.38 -3.27
N VAL A 231 20.37 -8.06 -3.26
CA VAL A 231 20.94 -7.17 -2.24
C VAL A 231 19.88 -6.73 -1.24
N PHE A 232 20.21 -6.79 0.05
CA PHE A 232 19.40 -6.23 1.13
C PHE A 232 20.25 -5.41 2.11
N ARG A 233 19.61 -4.69 3.05
CA ARG A 233 20.28 -3.73 3.93
C ARG A 233 19.99 -3.96 5.40
N ALA A 234 21.00 -3.70 6.23
CA ALA A 234 20.89 -3.57 7.67
C ALA A 234 21.06 -2.10 8.08
N TYR A 235 20.17 -1.62 8.94
CA TYR A 235 20.21 -0.24 9.45
C TYR A 235 20.48 -0.15 10.95
N THR A 236 20.28 -1.24 11.69
CA THR A 236 20.50 -1.29 13.13
C THR A 236 21.98 -1.57 13.40
N THR A 237 22.59 -0.76 14.27
CA THR A 237 24.03 -0.76 14.54
C THR A 237 24.32 -1.08 16.01
N GLY A 238 25.44 -1.74 16.28
CA GLY A 238 26.00 -1.89 17.63
C GLY A 238 25.35 -2.95 18.52
N THR A 239 24.39 -3.72 18.01
CA THR A 239 23.74 -4.82 18.73
C THR A 239 23.49 -6.00 17.79
N GLU A 240 23.45 -7.21 18.34
CA GLU A 240 22.94 -8.38 17.63
C GLU A 240 21.41 -8.32 17.53
N TYR A 241 20.85 -8.64 16.37
CA TYR A 241 19.42 -8.66 16.14
C TYR A 241 19.02 -9.55 14.95
N TRP A 242 17.76 -9.95 14.90
CA TRP A 242 17.16 -10.61 13.74
C TRP A 242 16.72 -9.59 12.68
N LEU A 243 17.23 -9.73 11.48
CA LEU A 243 16.87 -8.95 10.29
C LEU A 243 15.95 -9.78 9.39
N ARG A 244 14.79 -9.23 9.07
CA ARG A 244 13.90 -9.74 8.02
C ARG A 244 13.88 -8.76 6.84
N PRO A 245 14.63 -9.01 5.76
CA PRO A 245 14.66 -8.11 4.64
C PRO A 245 13.38 -8.20 3.80
N VAL A 246 12.92 -7.04 3.32
CA VAL A 246 11.88 -6.97 2.27
C VAL A 246 12.57 -7.14 0.93
N ILE A 247 12.61 -8.36 0.43
CA ILE A 247 13.15 -8.72 -0.88
C ILE A 247 12.07 -9.45 -1.69
N PRO A 248 12.15 -9.45 -3.03
CA PRO A 248 11.30 -10.32 -3.85
C PRO A 248 11.44 -11.77 -3.40
N GLU A 249 10.39 -12.55 -3.60
CA GLU A 249 10.29 -13.96 -3.21
C GLU A 249 11.47 -14.80 -3.74
N LEU A 250 12.15 -15.54 -2.85
CA LEU A 250 13.25 -16.43 -3.21
C LEU A 250 12.66 -17.80 -3.53
N VAL A 251 12.47 -18.10 -4.81
CA VAL A 251 12.00 -19.42 -5.25
C VAL A 251 13.19 -20.38 -5.22
N ILE A 252 13.11 -21.40 -4.39
CA ILE A 252 14.16 -22.42 -4.25
C ILE A 252 13.63 -23.73 -4.80
N ALA A 253 14.35 -24.33 -5.73
CA ALA A 253 13.99 -25.62 -6.32
C ALA A 253 14.37 -26.79 -5.39
N GLU A 254 13.64 -27.91 -5.51
CA GLU A 254 13.95 -29.16 -4.83
C GLU A 254 15.35 -29.66 -5.25
N GLY A 255 16.00 -30.39 -4.34
CA GLY A 255 17.31 -30.97 -4.54
C GLY A 255 18.43 -30.11 -3.96
N ARG A 256 19.67 -30.41 -4.36
CA ARG A 256 20.85 -29.79 -3.76
C ARG A 256 21.04 -28.35 -4.26
N GLN A 257 20.93 -27.40 -3.33
CA GLN A 257 21.08 -25.97 -3.60
C GLN A 257 22.22 -25.36 -2.76
N ARG A 258 23.05 -24.52 -3.37
CA ARG A 258 24.02 -23.70 -2.64
C ARG A 258 23.34 -22.41 -2.22
N ILE A 259 23.24 -22.13 -0.92
CA ILE A 259 22.71 -20.86 -0.43
C ILE A 259 23.86 -20.11 0.24
N ALA A 260 24.04 -18.84 -0.11
CA ALA A 260 25.11 -18.01 0.42
C ALA A 260 24.63 -16.60 0.72
N VAL A 261 24.87 -16.14 1.94
CA VAL A 261 24.68 -14.76 2.38
C VAL A 261 26.04 -14.15 2.72
N GLN A 262 26.28 -12.91 2.27
CA GLN A 262 27.56 -12.24 2.48
C GLN A 262 27.34 -10.75 2.76
N ALA A 263 28.02 -10.23 3.78
CA ALA A 263 28.08 -8.79 4.05
C ALA A 263 29.05 -8.08 3.08
N PHE A 264 28.78 -6.82 2.78
CA PHE A 264 29.65 -5.99 1.93
C PHE A 264 30.89 -5.47 2.66
N ASP A 265 30.86 -5.40 3.99
CA ASP A 265 32.00 -4.99 4.81
C ASP A 265 32.38 -6.07 5.83
N ASP A 266 33.64 -6.02 6.24
CA ASP A 266 34.22 -6.96 7.22
C ASP A 266 33.80 -6.64 8.67
N GLY A 267 33.11 -5.52 8.91
CA GLY A 267 32.65 -5.10 10.24
C GLY A 267 31.31 -5.70 10.64
N ALA A 268 30.58 -6.27 9.69
CA ALA A 268 29.35 -7.00 9.92
C ALA A 268 29.61 -8.49 10.17
N ARG A 269 28.91 -9.03 11.17
CA ARG A 269 28.93 -10.45 11.51
C ARG A 269 27.56 -11.04 11.28
N ILE A 270 27.52 -12.19 10.62
CA ILE A 270 26.35 -13.05 10.49
C ILE A 270 26.51 -14.15 11.52
N GLU A 271 25.52 -14.33 12.38
CA GLU A 271 25.48 -15.43 13.36
C GLU A 271 24.78 -16.64 12.77
N GLU A 272 23.68 -16.39 12.06
CA GLU A 272 22.78 -17.42 11.55
C GLU A 272 21.92 -16.85 10.42
N VAL A 273 21.61 -17.70 9.45
CA VAL A 273 20.62 -17.44 8.41
C VAL A 273 19.59 -18.54 8.46
N VAL A 274 18.30 -18.17 8.46
CA VAL A 274 17.19 -19.10 8.38
C VAL A 274 16.37 -18.77 7.15
N MET A 275 16.11 -19.78 6.31
CA MET A 275 15.14 -19.72 5.23
C MET A 275 13.91 -20.53 5.61
N THR A 276 12.74 -19.91 5.55
CA THR A 276 11.47 -20.55 5.89
C THR A 276 10.45 -20.36 4.77
N ILE A 277 9.63 -21.37 4.50
CA ILE A 277 8.51 -21.25 3.56
C ILE A 277 7.35 -20.44 4.16
N ASP A 278 7.35 -20.25 5.48
CA ASP A 278 6.29 -19.56 6.22
C ASP A 278 6.56 -18.05 6.32
N PRO A 279 5.77 -17.20 5.64
CA PRO A 279 5.91 -15.75 5.76
C PRO A 279 5.53 -15.20 7.14
N PHE A 280 4.94 -15.98 8.03
CA PHE A 280 4.56 -15.52 9.37
C PHE A 280 5.48 -16.05 10.46
N TRP A 281 6.30 -17.05 10.16
CA TRP A 281 7.27 -17.59 11.10
C TRP A 281 8.28 -16.54 11.56
N GLN A 282 8.60 -16.60 12.85
CA GLN A 282 9.49 -15.70 13.54
C GLN A 282 10.48 -16.50 14.39
N PRO A 283 11.79 -16.21 14.27
CA PRO A 283 12.79 -16.90 15.08
C PRO A 283 12.71 -16.48 16.55
N GLU A 284 13.16 -17.37 17.44
CA GLU A 284 13.24 -17.05 18.87
C GLU A 284 14.15 -15.81 19.10
N GLY A 285 13.69 -14.92 19.98
CA GLY A 285 14.42 -13.69 20.30
C GLY A 285 14.34 -12.60 19.24
N TYR A 286 13.52 -12.76 18.18
CA TYR A 286 13.24 -11.66 17.27
C TYR A 286 12.58 -10.48 18.02
N GLN A 287 12.92 -9.27 17.60
CA GLN A 287 12.29 -8.05 18.11
C GLN A 287 11.04 -7.79 17.26
N PRO A 288 9.82 -7.76 17.85
CA PRO A 288 8.63 -7.40 17.12
C PRO A 288 8.73 -5.98 16.58
N PHE A 289 7.94 -5.69 15.54
CA PHE A 289 7.77 -4.33 15.08
C PHE A 289 7.29 -3.47 16.26
N MET A 290 8.07 -2.45 16.59
CA MET A 290 7.68 -1.44 17.57
C MET A 290 6.92 -0.34 16.86
N THR A 291 5.85 0.15 17.46
CA THR A 291 5.25 1.41 16.99
C THR A 291 6.29 2.54 17.03
N PRO A 292 6.15 3.61 16.22
CA PRO A 292 7.07 4.74 16.26
C PRO A 292 7.26 5.34 17.65
N GLU A 293 6.22 5.32 18.49
CA GLU A 293 6.25 5.81 19.86
C GLU A 293 7.07 4.89 20.78
N GLU A 294 6.84 3.58 20.73
CA GLU A 294 7.60 2.59 21.51
C GLU A 294 9.07 2.56 21.09
N ALA A 295 9.35 2.64 19.78
CA ALA A 295 10.71 2.70 19.26
C ALA A 295 11.45 3.94 19.80
N LEU A 296 10.78 5.11 19.79
CA LEU A 296 11.32 6.35 20.33
C LEU A 296 11.52 6.28 21.85
N ALA A 297 10.58 5.71 22.60
CA ALA A 297 10.68 5.53 24.04
C ALA A 297 11.87 4.61 24.41
N ALA A 298 11.98 3.45 23.78
CA ALA A 298 13.07 2.50 23.98
C ALA A 298 14.44 3.12 23.62
N GLN A 299 14.50 4.01 22.63
CA GLN A 299 15.74 4.72 22.28
C GLN A 299 16.10 5.82 23.29
N ARG A 300 15.11 6.55 23.81
CA ARG A 300 15.35 7.51 24.91
C ARG A 300 15.89 6.81 26.14
N GLU A 301 15.37 5.63 26.48
CA GLU A 301 15.90 4.79 27.56
C GLU A 301 17.36 4.34 27.32
N ARG A 302 17.75 4.13 26.06
CA ARG A 302 19.14 3.81 25.68
C ARG A 302 20.09 5.01 25.72
N GLY A 303 19.62 6.20 26.12
CA GLY A 303 20.45 7.38 26.33
C GLY A 303 20.67 8.23 25.07
N PHE A 304 19.64 8.39 24.23
CA PHE A 304 19.69 9.36 23.14
C PHE A 304 19.90 10.79 23.67
N ASP A 305 21.05 11.40 23.32
CA ASP A 305 21.45 12.74 23.72
C ASP A 305 21.53 13.67 22.47
N PRO A 306 20.47 14.44 22.17
CA PRO A 306 20.45 15.33 21.02
C PRO A 306 21.42 16.50 21.22
N ILE A 307 21.97 17.04 20.14
CA ILE A 307 22.83 18.23 20.24
C ILE A 307 22.07 19.41 20.88
N GLU A 308 22.76 20.21 21.68
CA GLU A 308 22.15 21.37 22.32
C GLU A 308 21.78 22.45 21.31
N ARG A 309 22.67 22.74 20.36
CA ARG A 309 22.50 23.80 19.35
C ARG A 309 23.19 23.45 18.03
N GLY A 310 22.50 23.71 16.93
CA GLY A 310 23.00 23.68 15.56
C GLY A 310 22.26 24.72 14.72
N SER A 311 22.77 25.00 13.52
CA SER A 311 22.12 25.92 12.59
C SER A 311 22.38 25.56 11.14
N VAL A 312 21.41 25.81 10.27
CA VAL A 312 21.53 25.66 8.82
C VAL A 312 21.05 26.93 8.13
N GLN A 313 21.73 27.33 7.06
CA GLN A 313 21.28 28.42 6.20
C GLN A 313 20.46 27.86 5.04
N LEU A 314 19.28 28.44 4.83
CA LEU A 314 18.35 28.08 3.78
C LEU A 314 18.16 29.30 2.89
N THR A 315 18.32 29.15 1.58
CA THR A 315 18.06 30.23 0.63
C THR A 315 16.93 29.80 -0.29
N LEU A 316 15.90 30.65 -0.45
CA LEU A 316 14.84 30.37 -1.41
C LEU A 316 15.33 30.69 -2.83
N THR A 317 15.55 29.67 -3.64
CA THR A 317 16.00 29.78 -5.03
C THR A 317 14.89 29.40 -6.01
N GLY A 318 14.89 29.96 -7.23
CA GLY A 318 13.99 29.52 -8.32
C GLY A 318 12.55 30.01 -8.18
N ALA A 319 12.38 31.21 -7.61
CA ALA A 319 11.08 31.81 -7.32
C ALA A 319 10.94 33.21 -7.95
N ASP A 320 11.68 33.47 -9.03
CA ASP A 320 11.76 34.80 -9.65
C ASP A 320 10.42 35.27 -10.25
N ASP A 321 9.53 34.33 -10.56
CA ASP A 321 8.17 34.60 -11.04
C ASP A 321 7.15 34.80 -9.90
N LEU A 322 7.56 34.67 -8.63
CA LEU A 322 6.66 34.92 -7.50
C LEU A 322 6.46 36.43 -7.28
N PRO A 323 5.24 36.87 -6.90
CA PRO A 323 5.02 38.26 -6.55
C PRO A 323 5.86 38.69 -5.33
N ALA A 324 6.25 39.96 -5.30
CA ALA A 324 7.14 40.50 -4.26
C ALA A 324 6.63 40.31 -2.81
N GLY A 325 7.57 40.20 -1.87
CA GLY A 325 7.35 40.04 -0.44
C GLY A 325 7.38 38.59 0.05
N ARG A 326 7.48 38.40 1.37
CA ARG A 326 7.51 37.07 1.97
C ARG A 326 6.21 36.30 1.74
N ARG A 327 6.32 34.99 1.54
CA ARG A 327 5.22 34.03 1.37
C ARG A 327 5.46 32.80 2.21
N GLY A 328 4.38 32.09 2.52
CA GLY A 328 4.42 30.78 3.15
C GLY A 328 5.14 29.79 2.24
N VAL A 329 6.21 29.19 2.75
CA VAL A 329 6.99 28.17 2.06
C VAL A 329 7.11 26.94 2.94
N SER A 330 7.04 25.76 2.33
CA SER A 330 7.22 24.47 3.01
C SER A 330 8.23 23.64 2.25
N GLN A 331 9.26 23.14 2.94
CA GLN A 331 10.33 22.35 2.34
C GLN A 331 10.73 21.18 3.26
N GLY A 332 10.94 20.00 2.67
CA GLY A 332 11.56 18.88 3.36
C GLY A 332 13.03 19.16 3.61
N LEU A 333 13.46 19.16 4.87
CA LEU A 333 14.85 19.37 5.30
C LEU A 333 15.41 18.10 5.94
N PRO A 334 16.61 17.64 5.51
CA PRO A 334 17.27 16.53 6.14
C PRO A 334 18.05 16.98 7.38
N PHE A 335 18.07 16.14 8.41
CA PHE A 335 18.89 16.33 9.60
C PHE A 335 19.83 15.13 9.80
N PRO A 336 21.10 15.37 10.17
CA PRO A 336 22.01 14.28 10.49
C PRO A 336 21.49 13.43 11.65
N ARG A 337 21.79 12.13 11.59
CA ARG A 337 21.52 11.19 12.69
C ARG A 337 22.05 11.74 14.01
N GLY A 338 21.27 11.64 15.08
CA GLY A 338 21.66 12.10 16.42
C GLY A 338 21.37 13.57 16.73
N THR A 339 20.94 14.39 15.77
CA THR A 339 20.93 15.86 15.97
C THR A 339 19.63 16.42 16.53
N VAL A 340 18.49 16.08 15.93
CA VAL A 340 17.19 16.65 16.30
C VAL A 340 16.30 15.57 16.89
N ALA A 341 15.90 15.75 18.15
CA ALA A 341 14.97 14.85 18.83
C ALA A 341 13.54 15.01 18.31
N GLU A 342 13.06 16.26 18.34
CA GLU A 342 11.70 16.64 17.99
C GLU A 342 11.72 17.92 17.14
N PRO A 343 10.79 18.07 16.19
CA PRO A 343 10.73 19.20 15.29
C PRO A 343 10.36 20.52 15.98
N VAL A 344 9.77 20.45 17.19
CA VAL A 344 9.43 21.64 17.98
C VAL A 344 10.66 22.46 18.39
N ASN A 345 11.85 21.88 18.32
CA ASN A 345 13.11 22.54 18.65
C ASN A 345 13.71 23.29 17.44
N LEU A 346 12.87 23.86 16.56
CA LEU A 346 13.27 24.58 15.35
C LEU A 346 12.82 26.04 15.44
N ARG A 347 13.75 26.97 15.15
CA ARG A 347 13.48 28.41 15.20
C ARG A 347 14.25 29.14 14.10
N ALA A 348 13.65 30.15 13.49
CA ALA A 348 14.38 31.09 12.66
C ALA A 348 15.14 32.10 13.55
N ALA A 349 16.41 32.35 13.25
CA ALA A 349 17.27 33.22 14.07
C ALA A 349 16.74 34.67 14.18
N ASP A 350 15.94 35.13 13.22
CA ASP A 350 15.31 36.45 13.20
C ASP A 350 13.94 36.51 13.88
N GLY A 351 13.49 35.39 14.46
CA GLY A 351 12.26 35.30 15.25
C GLY A 351 10.98 35.12 14.46
N ARG A 352 11.03 34.97 13.12
CA ARG A 352 9.81 34.67 12.34
C ARG A 352 9.23 33.29 12.72
N PRO A 353 7.91 33.08 12.58
CA PRO A 353 7.30 31.79 12.87
C PRO A 353 7.90 30.66 12.03
N VAL A 354 8.10 29.52 12.69
CA VAL A 354 8.52 28.25 12.08
C VAL A 354 7.56 27.17 12.57
N GLN A 355 7.15 26.31 11.66
CA GLN A 355 6.37 25.12 11.95
C GLN A 355 7.10 23.92 11.33
N ALA A 356 7.11 22.79 12.03
CA ALA A 356 7.76 21.60 11.51
C ALA A 356 7.05 20.31 11.89
N ASP A 357 6.98 19.39 10.93
CA ASP A 357 6.37 18.06 11.07
C ASP A 357 7.39 16.98 10.73
N VAL A 358 7.40 15.87 11.46
CA VAL A 358 8.32 14.74 11.18
C VAL A 358 7.81 13.98 9.96
N LEU A 359 8.63 13.92 8.90
CA LEU A 359 8.35 13.10 7.73
C LEU A 359 8.96 11.69 7.88
N ASN A 360 10.14 11.61 8.51
CA ASN A 360 10.82 10.34 8.74
C ASN A 360 11.85 10.46 9.88
N ARG A 361 12.17 9.34 10.54
CA ARG A 361 13.17 9.24 11.61
C ARG A 361 14.30 8.28 11.21
N TRP A 362 15.46 8.47 11.82
CA TRP A 362 16.55 7.51 11.78
C TRP A 362 16.25 6.31 12.68
N ALA A 363 17.02 5.23 12.53
CA ALA A 363 16.92 4.04 13.37
C ALA A 363 17.32 4.28 14.84
N ASP A 364 17.77 5.50 15.20
CA ASP A 364 17.99 5.95 16.58
C ASP A 364 16.93 6.94 17.09
N GLY A 365 15.87 7.19 16.30
CA GLY A 365 14.74 8.03 16.68
C GLY A 365 14.90 9.51 16.37
N SER A 366 16.12 9.95 16.08
CA SER A 366 16.36 11.32 15.65
C SER A 366 15.63 11.62 14.34
N VAL A 367 15.16 12.84 14.18
CA VAL A 367 14.50 13.29 12.95
C VAL A 367 15.48 13.16 11.79
N LYS A 368 15.07 12.44 10.74
CA LYS A 368 15.85 12.30 9.50
C LYS A 368 15.39 13.33 8.47
N TRP A 369 14.08 13.48 8.33
CA TRP A 369 13.44 14.45 7.46
C TRP A 369 12.32 15.14 8.22
N ALA A 370 12.31 16.46 8.22
CA ALA A 370 11.18 17.26 8.68
C ALA A 370 10.62 18.09 7.52
N LEU A 371 9.31 18.24 7.45
CA LEU A 371 8.68 19.28 6.64
C LEU A 371 8.77 20.57 7.45
N VAL A 372 9.56 21.54 7.01
CA VAL A 372 9.69 22.84 7.68
C VAL A 372 8.94 23.90 6.88
N SER A 373 8.06 24.61 7.57
CA SER A 373 7.26 25.71 7.02
C SER A 373 7.62 27.03 7.68
N THR A 374 7.83 28.08 6.89
CA THR A 374 8.11 29.45 7.37
C THR A 374 7.74 30.47 6.30
N PHE A 375 8.12 31.73 6.49
CA PHE A 375 7.92 32.81 5.53
C PHE A 375 9.24 33.23 4.90
N ALA A 376 9.30 33.29 3.58
CA ALA A 376 10.51 33.68 2.83
C ALA A 376 10.14 34.44 1.55
N GLU A 377 11.03 35.28 1.06
CA GLU A 377 10.95 35.87 -0.29
C GLU A 377 12.07 35.35 -1.22
N PRO A 378 11.92 35.43 -2.56
CA PRO A 378 12.93 34.94 -3.50
C PRO A 378 14.32 35.55 -3.22
N GLY A 379 15.34 34.70 -3.13
CA GLY A 379 16.72 35.11 -2.81
C GLY A 379 16.99 35.39 -1.33
N GLU A 380 15.98 35.36 -0.45
CA GLU A 380 16.18 35.53 0.98
C GLU A 380 16.89 34.33 1.60
N THR A 381 17.92 34.59 2.40
CA THR A 381 18.61 33.57 3.22
C THR A 381 18.12 33.63 4.66
N ILE A 382 17.63 32.50 5.16
CA ILE A 382 17.14 32.29 6.53
C ILE A 382 18.14 31.41 7.27
N THR A 383 18.48 31.79 8.51
CA THR A 383 19.20 30.90 9.41
C THR A 383 18.20 30.18 10.30
N LEU A 384 18.12 28.86 10.16
CA LEU A 384 17.30 27.98 10.98
C LEU A 384 18.17 27.35 12.08
N GLU A 385 17.86 27.66 13.33
CA GLU A 385 18.48 27.09 14.52
C GLU A 385 17.71 25.85 14.98
N TYR A 386 18.43 24.83 15.43
CA TYR A 386 17.87 23.58 15.92
C TYR A 386 18.64 23.01 17.11
N GLY A 387 18.01 22.16 17.91
CA GLY A 387 18.66 21.45 19.03
C GLY A 387 17.91 21.59 20.36
N SER A 388 18.23 20.75 21.33
CA SER A 388 17.47 20.64 22.59
C SER A 388 17.42 21.92 23.43
N ALA A 389 18.35 22.87 23.22
CA ALA A 389 18.36 24.17 23.90
C ALA A 389 17.67 25.29 23.10
N ILE A 390 17.04 24.97 21.96
CA ILE A 390 16.23 25.90 21.18
C ILE A 390 14.78 25.84 21.68
N PRO A 391 14.21 26.98 22.14
CA PRO A 391 12.82 26.99 22.60
C PRO A 391 11.86 26.76 21.44
N ALA A 392 10.67 26.24 21.77
CA ALA A 392 9.60 26.11 20.80
C ALA A 392 9.28 27.45 20.11
N PRO A 393 8.93 27.43 18.81
CA PRO A 393 8.54 28.63 18.09
C PRO A 393 7.31 29.28 18.75
N ALA A 394 7.24 30.61 18.66
CA ALA A 394 6.10 31.35 19.19
C ALA A 394 4.83 31.07 18.38
N ASP A 395 3.69 31.06 19.06
CA ASP A 395 2.37 30.99 18.42
C ASP A 395 2.11 32.20 17.53
N ASN A 396 1.29 32.01 16.50
CA ASN A 396 0.80 33.06 15.63
C ASN A 396 -0.73 33.20 15.81
N PRO A 397 -1.20 34.08 16.71
CA PRO A 397 -2.62 34.17 17.04
C PRO A 397 -3.49 34.74 15.90
N ALA A 398 -2.86 35.30 14.85
CA ALA A 398 -3.57 35.76 13.65
C ALA A 398 -3.93 34.61 12.69
N PHE A 399 -3.52 33.38 13.01
CA PHE A 399 -3.85 32.18 12.27
C PHE A 399 -4.59 31.20 13.18
N SER A 400 -5.84 30.88 12.85
CA SER A 400 -6.64 29.95 13.65
C SER A 400 -7.27 28.86 12.81
N VAL A 401 -7.33 27.67 13.41
CA VAL A 401 -8.00 26.48 12.88
C VAL A 401 -8.86 25.93 14.00
N GLU A 402 -10.17 25.97 13.82
CA GLU A 402 -11.14 25.55 14.84
C GLU A 402 -11.91 24.33 14.34
N ARG A 403 -11.88 23.24 15.13
CA ARG A 403 -12.62 22.01 14.84
C ARG A 403 -13.97 22.06 15.55
N GLU A 404 -15.04 21.98 14.80
CA GLU A 404 -16.41 22.01 15.31
C GLU A 404 -17.18 20.77 14.86
N ARG A 405 -18.37 20.53 15.45
CA ARG A 405 -19.23 19.42 15.01
C ARG A 405 -19.65 19.52 13.53
N GLY A 406 -19.72 20.75 13.01
CA GLY A 406 -20.13 21.04 11.63
C GLY A 406 -19.01 20.98 10.60
N GLY A 407 -17.74 20.86 11.02
CA GLY A 407 -16.59 20.93 10.11
C GLY A 407 -15.37 21.60 10.72
N VAL A 408 -14.52 22.18 9.88
CA VAL A 408 -13.30 22.90 10.25
C VAL A 408 -13.38 24.35 9.77
N SER A 409 -13.21 25.32 10.66
CA SER A 409 -13.13 26.75 10.31
C SER A 409 -11.68 27.20 10.29
N VAL A 410 -11.29 27.99 9.29
CA VAL A 410 -9.93 28.51 9.12
C VAL A 410 -9.96 30.02 8.93
N ASP A 411 -9.12 30.71 9.68
CA ASP A 411 -8.83 32.14 9.50
C ASP A 411 -7.33 32.31 9.26
N THR A 412 -6.96 32.74 8.04
CA THR A 412 -5.58 33.06 7.70
C THR A 412 -5.15 34.45 8.17
N GLY A 413 -6.08 35.28 8.65
CA GLY A 413 -5.93 36.72 8.83
C GLY A 413 -6.18 37.52 7.56
N ALA A 414 -6.06 36.91 6.37
CA ALA A 414 -6.39 37.51 5.07
C ALA A 414 -7.58 36.81 4.38
N LEU A 415 -7.78 35.53 4.66
CA LEU A 415 -8.91 34.70 4.21
C LEU A 415 -9.63 34.08 5.39
N ARG A 416 -10.94 33.93 5.29
CA ARG A 416 -11.72 33.07 6.17
C ARG A 416 -12.58 32.12 5.38
N PHE A 417 -12.64 30.85 5.77
CA PHE A 417 -13.48 29.83 5.14
C PHE A 417 -13.77 28.67 6.10
N SER A 418 -14.73 27.82 5.74
CA SER A 418 -14.98 26.55 6.42
C SER A 418 -14.88 25.36 5.47
N VAL A 419 -14.52 24.21 6.03
CA VAL A 419 -14.60 22.89 5.39
C VAL A 419 -15.71 22.12 6.12
N PRO A 420 -16.91 22.01 5.55
CA PRO A 420 -18.03 21.38 6.25
C PRO A 420 -17.80 19.88 6.43
N ALA A 421 -18.36 19.27 7.48
CA ALA A 421 -18.26 17.83 7.70
C ALA A 421 -19.11 17.01 6.71
N GLN A 422 -20.18 17.60 6.16
CA GLN A 422 -21.14 16.93 5.28
C GLN A 422 -21.62 17.89 4.17
N GLY A 423 -22.29 17.34 3.15
CA GLY A 423 -22.83 18.11 2.03
C GLY A 423 -21.89 18.17 0.83
N PRO A 424 -22.30 18.81 -0.28
CA PRO A 424 -21.53 18.84 -1.52
C PRO A 424 -20.28 19.73 -1.44
N ALA A 425 -20.30 20.80 -0.64
CA ALA A 425 -19.22 21.78 -0.63
C ALA A 425 -17.93 21.23 0.00
N LEU A 426 -16.81 21.43 -0.69
CA LEU A 426 -15.45 21.20 -0.19
C LEU A 426 -14.96 22.39 0.64
N ILE A 427 -15.37 23.61 0.25
CA ILE A 427 -15.12 24.87 0.95
C ILE A 427 -16.44 25.66 0.97
N GLU A 428 -16.77 26.26 2.12
CA GLU A 428 -17.91 27.17 2.29
C GLU A 428 -17.45 28.53 2.82
N GLY A 429 -18.19 29.57 2.45
CA GLY A 429 -18.03 30.91 3.02
C GLY A 429 -16.63 31.49 2.88
N LEU A 430 -15.95 31.22 1.77
CA LEU A 430 -14.61 31.74 1.52
C LEU A 430 -14.68 33.24 1.28
N THR A 431 -14.04 34.01 2.15
CA THR A 431 -14.07 35.48 2.16
C THR A 431 -12.67 36.06 2.16
N ASP A 432 -12.49 37.14 1.38
CA ASP A 432 -11.29 37.96 1.29
C ASP A 432 -11.74 39.44 1.28
N GLY A 433 -11.85 40.02 2.47
CA GLY A 433 -12.47 41.34 2.65
C GLY A 433 -13.93 41.36 2.22
N GLU A 434 -14.25 42.14 1.18
CA GLU A 434 -15.61 42.25 0.61
C GLU A 434 -15.90 41.18 -0.46
N ARG A 435 -14.89 40.43 -0.91
CA ARG A 435 -15.06 39.34 -1.88
C ARG A 435 -15.52 38.08 -1.17
N ALA A 436 -16.52 37.41 -1.72
CA ALA A 436 -17.08 36.20 -1.14
C ALA A 436 -17.38 35.14 -2.21
N VAL A 437 -17.08 33.90 -1.87
CA VAL A 437 -17.47 32.68 -2.56
C VAL A 437 -18.33 31.89 -1.57
N GLU A 438 -19.57 31.61 -1.95
CA GLU A 438 -20.52 30.90 -1.09
C GLU A 438 -20.07 29.46 -0.87
N SER A 439 -19.74 28.77 -1.97
CA SER A 439 -19.29 27.38 -1.92
C SER A 439 -18.30 27.06 -3.05
N ILE A 440 -17.47 26.04 -2.82
CA ILE A 440 -16.65 25.39 -3.85
C ILE A 440 -17.00 23.90 -3.82
N VAL A 441 -17.46 23.37 -4.95
CA VAL A 441 -17.95 21.99 -5.09
C VAL A 441 -17.16 21.26 -6.17
N GLY A 442 -16.78 20.00 -5.92
CA GLY A 442 -16.24 19.13 -6.97
C GLY A 442 -17.37 18.52 -7.80
N VAL A 443 -17.31 18.70 -9.11
CA VAL A 443 -18.33 18.23 -10.05
C VAL A 443 -17.69 17.42 -11.17
N VAL A 444 -18.27 16.25 -11.46
CA VAL A 444 -17.86 15.36 -12.55
C VAL A 444 -19.07 15.06 -13.44
N ASN A 445 -18.89 15.13 -14.76
CA ASN A 445 -19.93 14.91 -15.78
C ASN A 445 -21.23 15.67 -15.46
N ASP A 446 -21.07 16.88 -14.91
CA ASP A 446 -22.11 17.83 -14.50
C ASP A 446 -23.16 17.32 -13.48
N SER A 447 -23.04 16.07 -13.04
CA SER A 447 -24.10 15.35 -12.32
C SER A 447 -23.60 14.61 -11.08
N PHE A 448 -22.30 14.34 -10.97
CA PHE A 448 -21.70 13.70 -9.80
C PHE A 448 -20.98 14.73 -8.95
N LEU A 449 -21.43 14.90 -7.70
CA LEU A 449 -20.95 15.90 -6.76
C LEU A 449 -20.16 15.24 -5.63
N THR A 450 -19.34 16.05 -4.94
CA THR A 450 -18.63 15.66 -3.70
C THR A 450 -19.56 15.54 -2.47
N SER A 451 -20.78 15.02 -2.64
CA SER A 451 -21.87 15.01 -1.65
C SER A 451 -22.09 13.70 -0.89
N GLY A 452 -21.29 12.66 -1.16
CA GLY A 452 -21.41 11.40 -0.44
C GLY A 452 -20.86 11.45 1.00
N GLU A 453 -20.97 10.33 1.71
CA GLU A 453 -20.33 10.17 3.03
C GLU A 453 -18.83 10.40 2.91
N ARG A 454 -18.29 11.26 3.79
CA ARG A 454 -16.91 11.74 3.68
C ARG A 454 -16.24 11.86 5.03
N GLU A 455 -14.92 11.80 4.98
CA GLU A 455 -14.02 12.04 6.09
C GLU A 455 -13.39 13.42 5.94
N VAL A 456 -13.36 14.20 7.02
CA VAL A 456 -12.65 15.47 7.11
C VAL A 456 -11.64 15.39 8.24
N GLU A 457 -10.37 15.57 7.91
CA GLU A 457 -9.25 15.44 8.84
C GLU A 457 -8.34 16.67 8.73
N VAL A 458 -7.97 17.25 9.87
CA VAL A 458 -6.92 18.27 9.92
C VAL A 458 -5.60 17.54 10.10
N GLU A 459 -4.91 17.25 8.99
CA GLU A 459 -3.62 16.56 8.95
C GLU A 459 -2.51 17.38 9.62
N GLN A 460 -2.58 18.72 9.53
CA GLN A 460 -1.61 19.64 10.15
C GLN A 460 -2.30 20.92 10.60
N ALA A 461 -1.95 21.41 11.79
CA ALA A 461 -2.33 22.74 12.28
C ALA A 461 -1.17 23.34 13.11
N GLY A 462 -0.61 24.45 12.65
CA GLY A 462 0.45 25.16 13.36
C GLY A 462 0.51 26.63 12.94
N PRO A 463 1.45 27.43 13.48
CA PRO A 463 1.44 28.89 13.37
C PRO A 463 1.72 29.45 11.96
N VAL A 464 2.11 28.60 11.01
CA VAL A 464 2.47 29.01 9.65
C VAL A 464 1.46 28.48 8.63
N ARG A 465 1.03 27.23 8.77
CA ARG A 465 0.26 26.49 7.77
C ARG A 465 -0.71 25.50 8.40
N THR A 466 -1.85 25.32 7.76
CA THR A 466 -2.75 24.19 8.00
C THR A 466 -2.88 23.34 6.74
N ALA A 467 -3.10 22.04 6.93
CA ALA A 467 -3.48 21.09 5.89
C ALA A 467 -4.76 20.36 6.32
N ILE A 468 -5.78 20.41 5.48
CA ILE A 468 -7.06 19.75 5.71
C ILE A 468 -7.31 18.76 4.58
N ARG A 469 -7.47 17.49 4.93
CA ARG A 469 -7.83 16.41 4.02
C ARG A 469 -9.34 16.19 4.06
N ILE A 470 -9.92 16.04 2.88
CA ILE A 470 -11.31 15.63 2.66
C ILE A 470 -11.27 14.41 1.76
N ALA A 471 -11.91 13.31 2.16
CA ALA A 471 -12.00 12.11 1.34
C ALA A 471 -13.43 11.59 1.28
N GLY A 472 -13.89 11.24 0.08
CA GLY A 472 -15.23 10.72 -0.11
C GLY A 472 -15.49 10.34 -1.57
N PRO A 473 -16.73 9.93 -1.91
CA PRO A 473 -17.11 9.60 -3.27
C PRO A 473 -17.73 10.79 -4.02
N HIS A 474 -17.55 10.81 -5.33
CA HIS A 474 -18.42 11.55 -6.24
C HIS A 474 -19.72 10.77 -6.45
N VAL A 475 -20.86 11.36 -6.11
CA VAL A 475 -22.18 10.73 -6.18
C VAL A 475 -23.19 11.59 -6.94
N ASN A 476 -24.10 10.97 -7.67
CA ASN A 476 -25.20 11.68 -8.33
C ASN A 476 -26.45 11.79 -7.43
N GLU A 477 -27.51 12.45 -7.92
CA GLU A 477 -28.77 12.61 -7.19
C GLU A 477 -29.47 11.28 -6.85
N ALA A 478 -29.22 10.22 -7.62
CA ALA A 478 -29.74 8.87 -7.34
C ALA A 478 -28.93 8.14 -6.25
N GLY A 479 -27.83 8.72 -5.78
CA GLY A 479 -26.91 8.11 -4.82
C GLY A 479 -25.91 7.13 -5.45
N GLU A 480 -25.82 7.08 -6.78
CA GLU A 480 -24.85 6.24 -7.48
C GLU A 480 -23.47 6.87 -7.40
N LYS A 481 -22.48 6.05 -7.05
CA LYS A 481 -21.07 6.43 -6.96
C LYS A 481 -20.38 6.29 -8.31
N LEU A 482 -19.58 7.30 -8.68
CA LEU A 482 -18.72 7.26 -9.87
C LEU A 482 -17.29 6.83 -9.55
N MET A 483 -16.60 7.59 -8.70
CA MET A 483 -15.23 7.38 -8.25
C MET A 483 -14.97 8.10 -6.93
N ASP A 484 -13.86 7.83 -6.26
CA ASP A 484 -13.50 8.53 -5.02
C ASP A 484 -12.61 9.75 -5.28
N TYR A 485 -12.57 10.64 -4.30
CA TYR A 485 -11.68 11.79 -4.26
C TYR A 485 -10.93 11.88 -2.95
N VAL A 486 -9.75 12.49 -3.03
CA VAL A 486 -9.03 13.03 -1.88
C VAL A 486 -8.65 14.46 -2.21
N VAL A 487 -9.21 15.41 -1.49
CA VAL A 487 -8.89 16.84 -1.59
C VAL A 487 -8.04 17.24 -0.40
N ARG A 488 -6.93 17.92 -0.64
CA ARG A 488 -6.14 18.59 0.40
C ARG A 488 -6.14 20.09 0.18
N ILE A 489 -6.59 20.81 1.20
CA ILE A 489 -6.58 22.27 1.23
C ILE A 489 -5.42 22.71 2.12
N PHE A 490 -4.54 23.52 1.56
CA PHE A 490 -3.46 24.16 2.28
C PHE A 490 -3.70 25.66 2.36
N ALA A 491 -3.65 26.18 3.59
CA ALA A 491 -3.74 27.61 3.86
C ALA A 491 -2.54 28.02 4.71
N TYR A 492 -1.97 29.18 4.39
CA TYR A 492 -0.85 29.77 5.12
C TYR A 492 -1.28 31.05 5.82
N ALA A 493 -0.72 31.32 6.99
CA ALA A 493 -1.02 32.52 7.74
C ALA A 493 -0.63 33.78 6.94
N GLY A 494 -1.51 34.77 6.92
CA GLY A 494 -1.37 36.03 6.20
C GLY A 494 -1.61 35.95 4.69
N GLU A 495 -1.86 34.76 4.13
CA GLU A 495 -2.01 34.61 2.69
C GLU A 495 -3.47 34.71 2.23
N SER A 496 -3.65 35.39 1.09
CA SER A 496 -4.94 35.63 0.42
C SER A 496 -5.28 34.57 -0.64
N HIS A 497 -4.63 33.40 -0.60
CA HIS A 497 -4.89 32.30 -1.54
C HIS A 497 -4.81 30.95 -0.84
N LEU A 498 -5.42 29.94 -1.48
CA LEU A 498 -5.39 28.56 -1.03
C LEU A 498 -4.68 27.71 -2.09
N ARG A 499 -3.89 26.73 -1.67
CA ARG A 499 -3.47 25.65 -2.55
C ARG A 499 -4.41 24.47 -2.34
N VAL A 500 -5.03 24.01 -3.42
CA VAL A 500 -5.93 22.85 -3.41
C VAL A 500 -5.32 21.75 -4.27
N GLU A 501 -5.10 20.59 -3.66
CA GLU A 501 -4.74 19.37 -4.37
C GLU A 501 -5.97 18.48 -4.43
N HIS A 502 -6.49 18.25 -5.63
CA HIS A 502 -7.62 17.36 -5.86
C HIS A 502 -7.12 16.10 -6.55
N SER A 503 -7.09 14.99 -5.81
CA SER A 503 -6.76 13.67 -6.32
C SER A 503 -8.02 12.86 -6.58
N PHE A 504 -8.05 12.16 -7.71
CA PHE A 504 -9.12 11.26 -8.10
C PHE A 504 -8.64 9.83 -7.91
N VAL A 505 -9.44 9.03 -7.22
CA VAL A 505 -9.09 7.65 -6.86
C VAL A 505 -10.06 6.71 -7.54
N GLN A 506 -9.53 6.06 -8.57
CA GLN A 506 -10.16 4.95 -9.24
C GLN A 506 -9.72 3.66 -8.55
N HIS A 507 -10.68 2.94 -7.96
CA HIS A 507 -10.42 1.63 -7.39
C HIS A 507 -10.47 0.55 -8.49
N ASP A 508 -9.75 -0.54 -8.26
CA ASP A 508 -9.59 -1.66 -9.22
C ASP A 508 -10.92 -2.32 -9.68
N ASP A 509 -12.04 -2.02 -9.01
CA ASP A 509 -13.38 -2.50 -9.32
C ASP A 509 -14.07 -1.70 -10.44
N ILE A 510 -13.54 -0.54 -10.84
CA ILE A 510 -14.10 0.29 -11.91
C ILE A 510 -13.17 0.24 -13.14
N ILE A 511 -13.56 -0.56 -14.14
CA ILE A 511 -12.76 -0.91 -15.34
C ILE A 511 -12.48 0.31 -16.24
N SER A 512 -13.44 1.24 -16.30
CA SER A 512 -13.32 2.51 -17.01
C SER A 512 -14.40 3.46 -16.49
N VAL A 513 -14.08 4.75 -16.40
CA VAL A 513 -15.05 5.81 -16.16
C VAL A 513 -15.05 6.71 -17.39
N ASP A 514 -16.23 6.93 -17.96
CA ASP A 514 -16.40 7.94 -19.00
C ASP A 514 -16.35 9.32 -18.30
N LEU A 515 -15.37 10.13 -18.66
CA LEU A 515 -15.17 11.48 -18.12
C LEU A 515 -15.36 12.51 -19.22
N ASP A 516 -16.48 13.24 -19.16
CA ASP A 516 -16.80 14.35 -20.06
C ASP A 516 -16.35 15.68 -19.46
N SER A 517 -16.54 15.87 -18.14
CA SER A 517 -16.16 17.09 -17.43
C SER A 517 -15.64 16.77 -16.03
N LEU A 518 -14.68 17.56 -15.56
CA LEU A 518 -14.17 17.53 -14.20
C LEU A 518 -13.79 18.95 -13.78
N VAL A 519 -14.54 19.51 -12.82
CA VAL A 519 -14.40 20.92 -12.45
C VAL A 519 -14.52 21.12 -10.93
N LEU A 520 -13.83 22.17 -10.44
CA LEU A 520 -14.17 22.80 -9.17
C LEU A 520 -15.09 23.98 -9.48
N ARG A 521 -16.36 23.85 -9.13
CA ARG A 521 -17.36 24.89 -9.34
C ARG A 521 -17.35 25.85 -8.17
N MET A 522 -17.13 27.14 -8.45
CA MET A 522 -17.23 28.21 -7.46
C MET A 522 -18.60 28.88 -7.56
N GLU A 523 -19.34 28.89 -6.46
CA GLU A 523 -20.64 29.56 -6.36
C GLU A 523 -20.44 30.92 -5.68
N THR A 524 -20.94 31.99 -6.29
CA THR A 524 -20.75 33.37 -5.80
C THR A 524 -22.08 34.06 -5.60
N PRO A 525 -22.21 34.99 -4.62
CA PRO A 525 -23.47 35.68 -4.35
C PRO A 525 -23.84 36.71 -5.44
N VAL A 526 -22.93 37.00 -6.37
CA VAL A 526 -23.11 38.00 -7.44
C VAL A 526 -23.49 37.34 -8.77
N GLN A 527 -24.47 37.94 -9.48
CA GLN A 527 -25.00 37.43 -10.76
C GLN A 527 -24.16 37.83 -11.99
N SER A 528 -23.06 38.56 -11.78
CA SER A 528 -22.13 38.98 -12.83
C SER A 528 -20.75 39.24 -12.23
N ALA A 529 -19.69 38.83 -12.91
CA ALA A 529 -18.31 39.10 -12.53
C ALA A 529 -17.53 39.68 -13.72
N VAL A 530 -16.44 40.39 -13.47
CA VAL A 530 -15.51 40.84 -14.53
C VAL A 530 -14.21 40.08 -14.34
N LEU A 531 -13.82 39.28 -15.34
CA LEU A 531 -12.57 38.52 -15.35
C LEU A 531 -11.65 39.11 -16.45
N GLU A 532 -10.46 39.58 -16.07
CA GLU A 532 -9.49 40.19 -17.01
C GLU A 532 -10.07 41.29 -17.92
N GLY A 533 -11.00 42.10 -17.40
CA GLY A 533 -11.64 43.18 -18.16
C GLY A 533 -12.80 42.74 -19.06
N THR A 534 -13.17 41.46 -19.04
CA THR A 534 -14.36 40.92 -19.73
C THR A 534 -15.50 40.74 -18.74
N GLU A 535 -16.66 41.30 -19.04
CA GLU A 535 -17.88 41.08 -18.26
C GLU A 535 -18.38 39.64 -18.52
N VAL A 536 -18.32 38.80 -17.49
CA VAL A 536 -18.78 37.41 -17.51
C VAL A 536 -20.14 37.37 -16.82
N ALA A 537 -21.19 37.14 -17.61
CA ALA A 537 -22.54 36.91 -17.10
C ALA A 537 -22.62 35.51 -16.48
N THR A 538 -22.85 35.40 -15.16
CA THR A 538 -22.99 34.10 -14.46
C THR A 538 -24.42 33.57 -14.47
N ALA A 539 -25.28 34.05 -15.36
CA ALA A 539 -26.67 33.64 -15.47
C ALA A 539 -27.03 33.26 -16.91
N ALA A 540 -26.70 32.02 -17.30
CA ALA A 540 -27.39 31.13 -18.27
C ALA A 540 -26.46 30.11 -18.98
N GLY A 541 -25.16 30.10 -18.69
CA GLY A 541 -24.23 29.08 -19.17
C GLY A 541 -23.02 28.98 -18.26
N GLU A 542 -22.51 27.77 -18.04
CA GLU A 542 -21.27 27.55 -17.28
C GLU A 542 -20.15 28.46 -17.79
N ALA A 543 -19.54 29.21 -16.89
CA ALA A 543 -18.21 29.76 -17.13
C ALA A 543 -17.20 28.66 -16.78
N THR A 544 -16.94 27.75 -17.71
CA THR A 544 -15.91 26.72 -17.54
C THR A 544 -14.53 27.38 -17.68
N LEU A 545 -13.78 27.47 -16.58
CA LEU A 545 -12.35 27.76 -16.64
C LEU A 545 -11.62 26.53 -17.17
N THR A 546 -11.41 26.45 -18.48
CA THR A 546 -10.57 25.41 -19.09
C THR A 546 -9.10 25.81 -18.98
N ALA A 547 -8.38 25.16 -18.06
CA ALA A 547 -6.92 25.11 -18.12
C ALA A 547 -6.53 24.02 -19.13
N SER A 548 -6.15 24.41 -20.34
CA SER A 548 -5.59 23.47 -21.31
C SER A 548 -4.17 23.08 -20.86
N LEU A 549 -3.96 21.79 -20.58
CA LEU A 549 -2.61 21.22 -20.58
C LEU A 549 -2.07 21.39 -22.00
N ALA A 550 -1.01 22.18 -22.16
CA ALA A 550 -0.26 22.19 -23.40
C ALA A 550 0.29 20.77 -23.59
N SER A 551 -0.26 20.03 -24.55
CA SER A 551 0.39 18.83 -25.03
C SER A 551 1.70 19.26 -25.67
N GLU A 552 2.82 18.93 -25.03
CA GLU A 552 4.11 18.96 -25.72
C GLU A 552 3.96 18.04 -26.94
N GLY A 553 4.09 18.65 -28.11
CA GLY A 553 3.91 17.97 -29.38
C GLY A 553 4.86 16.79 -29.48
N SER A 554 4.32 15.67 -29.94
CA SER A 554 5.12 14.57 -30.46
C SER A 554 6.02 15.09 -31.58
N SER A 555 7.33 14.95 -31.40
CA SER A 555 8.27 14.79 -32.51
C SER A 555 8.78 13.36 -32.52
#